data_AF-A0A0F9BZY1-F1
#
_entry.id   AF-A0A0F9BZY1-F1
#
_cell.length_a   1.000
_cell.length_b   1.000
_cell.length_c   1.000
_cell.angle_alpha   90.00
_cell.angle_beta   90.00
_cell.angle_gamma   90.00
#
_symmetry.space_group_name_H-M   'P 1'
#
loop_
_entity.id
_entity.type
_entity.pdbx_description
1 polymer ?
#
loop_
_entity_poly.entity_id
_entity_poly.type
_entity_poly.pdbx_seq_one_letter_code
_entity_poly.pdbx_strand_id
1 'polypeptide(L)' 'MVMEVRLGDVVRLRKVHPCGGYEWEVVRLGADIGIRCRNCGRRVLLE' A
#
# COMPACT_ATOMS: atom_id res chain seq x y z
N MET A 1 20.28 -4.07 -6.50
CA MET A 1 19.75 -2.87 -5.79
C MET A 1 18.54 -3.31 -5.00
N VAL A 2 18.57 -3.14 -3.68
CA VAL A 2 17.38 -3.31 -2.83
C VAL A 2 16.54 -2.04 -2.98
N MET A 3 15.27 -2.16 -3.37
CA MET A 3 14.34 -1.04 -3.36
C MET A 3 13.87 -0.86 -1.92
N GLU A 4 14.33 0.21 -1.27
CA GLU A 4 13.79 0.63 0.03
C GLU A 4 12.37 1.17 -0.15
N VAL A 5 11.43 0.63 0.60
CA VAL A 5 10.08 1.16 0.72
C VAL A 5 10.07 2.19 1.84
N ARG A 6 9.47 3.36 1.59
CA ARG A 6 9.37 4.47 2.53
C ARG A 6 7.92 4.81 2.87
N LEU A 7 7.71 5.46 4.00
CA LEU A 7 6.41 6.03 4.36
C LEU A 7 6.03 7.09 3.33
N GLY A 8 4.79 7.03 2.85
CA GLY A 8 4.26 7.88 1.78
C GLY A 8 4.51 7.36 0.37
N ASP A 9 5.29 6.27 0.20
CA ASP A 9 5.48 5.69 -1.13
C ASP A 9 4.17 5.16 -1.70
N VAL A 10 3.99 5.37 -3.00
CA VAL A 10 2.87 4.82 -3.75
C VAL A 10 3.30 3.54 -4.44
N VAL A 11 2.72 2.43 -4.00
CA VAL A 11 2.94 1.09 -4.57
C VAL A 11 1.71 0.66 -5.36
N ARG A 12 1.94 -0.10 -6.43
CA ARG A 12 0.86 -0.67 -7.24
C ARG A 12 0.77 -2.17 -6.93
N LEU A 13 -0.39 -2.61 -6.43
CA LEU A 13 -0.63 -4.03 -6.22
C LEU A 13 -0.99 -4.73 -7.54
N ARG A 14 -0.60 -6.00 -7.67
CA ARG A 14 -0.98 -6.84 -8.83
C ARG A 14 -2.48 -7.13 -8.87
N LYS A 15 -3.09 -7.37 -7.70
CA LYS A 15 -4.54 -7.55 -7.57
C LYS A 15 -5.22 -6.19 -7.48
N VAL A 16 -6.34 -6.06 -8.19
CA VAL A 16 -7.22 -4.90 -8.06
C VAL A 16 -7.88 -4.91 -6.69
N HIS A 17 -7.94 -3.75 -6.04
CA HIS A 17 -8.75 -3.58 -4.85
C HIS A 17 -10.24 -3.72 -5.21
N PRO A 18 -11.14 -4.24 -4.35
CA PRO A 18 -12.57 -4.32 -4.65
C PRO A 18 -13.24 -2.99 -5.04
N CYS A 19 -12.63 -1.84 -4.73
CA CYS A 19 -13.10 -0.53 -5.21
C CYS A 19 -12.62 -0.15 -6.63
N GLY A 20 -11.90 -1.02 -7.35
CA GLY A 20 -11.34 -0.76 -8.68
C GLY A 20 -9.95 -0.09 -8.71
N GLY A 21 -9.39 0.26 -7.55
CA GLY A 21 -8.08 0.92 -7.45
C GLY A 21 -6.90 -0.07 -7.46
N TYR A 22 -5.77 0.35 -8.02
CA TYR A 22 -4.51 -0.41 -7.99
C TYR A 22 -3.43 0.26 -7.15
N GLU A 23 -3.59 1.56 -6.87
CA GLU A 23 -2.61 2.37 -6.18
C GLU A 23 -2.86 2.40 -4.67
N TRP A 24 -1.79 2.18 -3.95
CA TRP A 24 -1.76 2.10 -2.51
C TRP A 24 -0.63 2.96 -1.99
N GLU A 25 -0.88 3.67 -0.89
CA GLU A 25 0.11 4.48 -0.21
C GLU A 25 0.58 3.75 1.04
N VAL A 26 1.89 3.70 1.25
CA VAL A 26 2.49 3.10 2.44
C VAL A 26 2.27 4.06 3.62
N VAL A 27 1.45 3.65 4.56
CA VAL A 27 1.09 4.46 5.74
C VAL A 27 1.73 3.95 7.04
N ARG A 28 2.33 2.75 7.00
CA ARG A 28 3.06 2.15 8.13
C ARG A 28 4.18 1.26 7.62
N LEU A 29 5.36 1.39 8.22
CA LEU A 29 6.49 0.49 8.05
C LEU A 29 6.96 0.01 9.42
N GLY A 30 7.19 -1.29 9.58
CA GLY A 30 7.56 -1.93 10.84
C GLY A 30 7.57 -3.45 10.69
N ALA A 31 7.07 -4.17 11.70
CA ALA A 31 6.86 -5.62 11.61
C ALA A 31 5.87 -5.99 10.49
N ASP A 32 4.84 -5.15 10.29
CA ASP A 32 3.85 -5.25 9.21
C ASP A 32 3.89 -3.98 8.35
N ILE A 33 3.53 -4.12 7.08
CA ILE A 33 3.40 -2.99 6.15
C ILE A 33 1.92 -2.58 6.07
N GLY A 34 1.62 -1.39 6.56
CA GLY A 34 0.28 -0.81 6.41
C GLY A 34 0.17 -0.04 5.10
N ILE A 35 -0.85 -0.34 4.31
CA ILE A 35 -1.13 0.33 3.05
C ILE A 35 -2.54 0.93 3.02
N ARG A 36 -2.70 2.09 2.37
CA ARG A 36 -3.95 2.81 2.18
C ARG A 36 -4.30 2.89 0.71
N CYS A 37 -5.47 2.40 0.32
CA CYS A 37 -5.95 2.54 -1.06
C CYS A 37 -6.18 4.02 -1.37
N ARG A 38 -5.56 4.52 -2.44
CA ARG A 38 -5.68 5.92 -2.85
C ARG A 38 -7.04 6.29 -3.47
N ASN A 39 -7.81 5.29 -3.92
CA ASN A 39 -9.12 5.53 -4.53
C ASN A 39 -10.26 5.62 -3.49
N CYS A 40 -10.22 4.81 -2.43
CA CYS A 40 -11.32 4.72 -1.45
C CYS A 40 -10.89 4.94 0.02
N GLY A 41 -9.59 5.13 0.30
CA GLY A 41 -9.08 5.36 1.65
C GLY A 41 -9.04 4.13 2.56
N ARG A 42 -9.46 2.95 2.10
CA ARG A 42 -9.41 1.70 2.90
C ARG A 42 -7.96 1.35 3.25
N ARG A 43 -7.74 0.97 4.52
CA ARG A 43 -6.44 0.56 5.05
C ARG A 43 -6.38 -0.95 5.24
N VAL A 44 -5.25 -1.55 4.90
CA VAL A 44 -4.99 -2.99 5.03
C VAL A 44 -3.57 -3.17 5.57
N LEU A 45 -3.37 -4.18 6.40
CA LEU A 45 -2.06 -4.59 6.89
C LEU A 45 -1.59 -5.79 6.07
N LEU A 46 -0.33 -5.75 5.65
CA LEU A 46 0.38 -6.85 5.03
C LEU A 46 1.38 -7.39 6.05
N GLU A 47 1.19 -8.65 6.41
CA GLU A 47 2.10 -9.49 7.19
C GLU A 47 3.10 -10.22 6.27
#